data_AF-A0A6V8DYL9-F1
#
_entry.id   AF-A0A6V8DYL9-F1
#
_cell.length_a   1.000
_cell.length_b   1.000
_cell.length_c   1.000
_cell.angle_alpha   90.00
_cell.angle_beta   90.00
_cell.angle_gamma   90.00
#
_symmetry.space_group_name_H-M   'P 1'
#
loop_
_entity.id
_entity.type
_entity.pdbx_description
1 polymer ?
#
loop_
_entity_poly.entity_id
_entity_poly.type
_entity_poly.pdbx_seq_one_letter_code
_entity_poly.pdbx_strand_id
1 'polypeptide(L)'
;METIPQASSKQKQLALLGLVLVAIAPTVSVITGFALKAGIIAAFVFVFTKLWMFGLPALWYLKVEGGERSYSMPKEGGWTISALLGIGMIFVIAIAYFLLGDLVLRSEDLHEILEPFGLTVPWKLAIGILFWIFINSVLEEYVFRWFITSKLEQILGGKWRPILLSAGIFTLHHTIALAFFIDPLGNALASLGVFIGGVIFSWIYVQYRSIWVAWVAHALADVAIFAIAWQLIVGF
;
A
#
# COMPACT_ATOMS: atom_id res chain seq x y z
N MET A 1 -20.19 -27.55 1.08
CA MET A 1 -19.08 -26.64 1.43
C MET A 1 -17.82 -27.48 1.34
N GLU A 2 -17.17 -27.48 0.17
CA GLU A 2 -15.93 -28.23 0.00
C GLU A 2 -14.86 -27.58 0.88
N THR A 3 -14.33 -28.34 1.82
CA THR A 3 -13.23 -27.92 2.66
C THR A 3 -11.99 -27.79 1.78
N ILE A 4 -11.53 -26.56 1.56
CA ILE A 4 -10.25 -26.29 0.88
C ILE A 4 -9.16 -27.15 1.57
N PRO A 5 -8.42 -28.00 0.84
CA PRO A 5 -7.38 -28.82 1.44
C PRO A 5 -6.42 -27.96 2.24
N GLN A 6 -6.22 -28.28 3.51
CA GLN A 6 -5.29 -27.51 4.34
C GLN A 6 -3.87 -27.69 3.80
N ALA A 7 -3.14 -26.58 3.66
CA ALA A 7 -1.75 -26.60 3.26
C ALA A 7 -0.91 -27.47 4.22
N SER A 8 -0.01 -28.28 3.66
CA SER A 8 0.95 -29.06 4.45
C SER A 8 1.85 -28.15 5.29
N SER A 9 2.45 -28.70 6.35
CA SER A 9 3.38 -27.95 7.21
C SER A 9 4.52 -27.29 6.41
N LYS A 10 5.09 -28.01 5.44
CA LYS A 10 6.15 -27.49 4.55
C LYS A 10 5.65 -26.33 3.69
N GLN A 11 4.44 -26.41 3.14
CA GLN A 11 3.85 -25.31 2.37
C GLN A 11 3.61 -24.08 3.24
N LYS A 12 3.12 -24.25 4.48
CA LYS A 12 2.94 -23.13 5.42
C LYS A 12 4.27 -22.47 5.79
N GLN A 13 5.33 -23.25 5.99
CA GLN A 13 6.68 -22.72 6.25
C GLN A 13 7.21 -21.90 5.06
N LEU A 14 7.06 -22.40 3.84
CA LEU A 14 7.46 -21.66 2.63
C LEU A 14 6.63 -20.39 2.44
N ALA A 15 5.32 -20.45 2.69
CA ALA A 15 4.45 -19.28 2.63
C ALA A 15 4.86 -18.22 3.65
N LEU A 16 5.19 -18.63 4.88
CA LEU A 16 5.67 -17.74 5.93
C LEU A 16 7.02 -17.09 5.56
N LEU A 17 7.96 -17.87 5.03
CA LEU A 17 9.26 -17.34 4.59
C LEU A 17 9.10 -16.30 3.48
N GLY A 18 8.31 -16.63 2.44
CA GLY A 18 8.02 -15.69 1.36
C GLY A 18 7.35 -14.42 1.88
N LEU A 19 6.37 -14.56 2.77
CA LEU A 19 5.68 -13.43 3.42
C LEU A 19 6.67 -12.52 4.13
N VAL A 20 7.54 -13.07 4.99
CA VAL A 20 8.50 -12.26 5.76
C VAL A 20 9.47 -11.54 4.83
N LEU A 21 10.04 -12.22 3.84
CA LEU A 21 11.02 -11.63 2.91
C LEU A 21 10.44 -10.47 2.08
N VAL A 22 9.15 -10.51 1.77
CA VAL A 22 8.49 -9.46 0.98
C VAL A 22 7.95 -8.35 1.89
N ALA A 23 7.33 -8.70 3.02
CA ALA A 23 6.64 -7.74 3.90
C ALA A 23 7.58 -6.72 4.55
N ILE A 24 8.84 -7.08 4.80
CA ILE A 24 9.81 -6.16 5.44
C ILE A 24 10.43 -5.17 4.46
N ALA A 25 10.45 -5.49 3.16
CA ALA A 25 11.19 -4.72 2.15
C ALA A 25 10.76 -3.24 2.04
N PRO A 26 9.45 -2.89 2.05
CA PRO A 26 9.02 -1.49 2.06
C PRO A 26 9.59 -0.71 3.25
N THR A 27 9.50 -1.29 4.45
CA THR A 27 9.95 -0.64 5.70
C THR A 27 11.46 -0.46 5.75
N VAL A 28 12.23 -1.43 5.25
CA VAL A 28 13.69 -1.29 5.09
C VAL A 28 14.03 -0.10 4.20
N SER A 29 13.31 0.07 3.08
CA SER A 29 13.49 1.22 2.20
C SER A 29 13.23 2.55 2.91
N VAL A 30 12.12 2.65 3.63
CA VAL A 30 11.72 3.88 4.35
C VAL A 30 12.68 4.22 5.47
N ILE A 31 13.07 3.25 6.30
CA ILE A 31 14.02 3.47 7.40
C ILE A 31 15.39 3.93 6.86
N THR A 32 15.87 3.31 5.79
CA THR A 32 17.18 3.67 5.21
C THR A 32 17.16 5.09 4.62
N GLY A 33 16.04 5.46 3.98
CA GLY A 33 15.85 6.79 3.39
C GLY A 33 15.65 7.89 4.42
N PHE A 34 14.65 7.76 5.28
CA PHE A 34 14.21 8.84 6.17
C PHE A 34 14.87 8.81 7.55
N ALA A 35 15.00 7.63 8.17
CA ALA A 35 15.56 7.53 9.52
C ALA A 35 17.09 7.63 9.50
N LEU A 36 17.75 6.86 8.63
CA LEU A 36 19.21 6.80 8.56
C LEU A 36 19.81 7.89 7.67
N LYS A 37 19.01 8.51 6.79
CA LYS A 37 19.45 9.51 5.82
C LYS A 37 20.73 9.09 5.09
N ALA A 38 20.79 7.83 4.66
CA ALA A 38 22.03 7.18 4.22
C ALA A 38 22.57 7.64 2.84
N GLY A 39 22.13 8.80 2.35
CA GLY A 39 22.58 9.40 1.09
C GLY A 39 22.44 8.44 -0.10
N ILE A 40 23.55 8.22 -0.82
CA ILE A 40 23.56 7.34 -1.99
C ILE A 40 23.19 5.88 -1.65
N ILE A 41 23.50 5.41 -0.43
CA ILE A 41 23.12 4.07 0.02
C ILE A 41 21.59 3.96 0.09
N ALA A 42 20.90 5.01 0.54
CA ALA A 42 19.44 5.02 0.55
C ALA A 42 18.86 4.90 -0.86
N ALA A 43 19.46 5.56 -1.86
CA ALA A 43 19.05 5.42 -3.25
C ALA A 43 19.23 3.98 -3.77
N PHE A 44 20.37 3.35 -3.48
CA PHE A 44 20.59 1.95 -3.84
C PHE A 44 19.60 1.00 -3.16
N VAL A 45 19.34 1.19 -1.86
CA VAL A 45 18.38 0.38 -1.11
C VAL A 45 16.97 0.59 -1.63
N PHE A 46 16.58 1.82 -1.97
CA PHE A 46 15.28 2.11 -2.58
C PHE A 46 15.09 1.37 -3.91
N VAL A 47 16.07 1.46 -4.81
CA VAL A 47 16.00 0.76 -6.11
C VAL A 47 15.98 -0.76 -5.91
N PHE A 48 16.87 -1.27 -5.05
CA PHE A 48 16.94 -2.70 -4.76
C PHE A 48 15.63 -3.24 -4.17
N THR A 49 15.08 -2.57 -3.16
CA THR A 49 13.82 -3.00 -2.53
C THR A 49 12.63 -2.87 -3.48
N LYS A 50 12.58 -1.87 -4.37
CA LYS A 50 11.57 -1.81 -5.43
C LYS A 50 11.68 -3.00 -6.38
N LEU A 51 12.89 -3.32 -6.87
CA LEU A 51 13.12 -4.52 -7.70
C LEU A 51 12.76 -5.81 -6.95
N TRP A 52 13.06 -5.87 -5.65
CA TRP A 52 12.73 -7.00 -4.79
C TRP A 52 11.22 -7.17 -4.64
N MET A 53 10.48 -6.10 -4.39
CA MET A 53 9.03 -6.10 -4.28
C MET A 53 8.34 -6.48 -5.60
N PHE A 54 8.89 -6.11 -6.76
CA PHE A 54 8.38 -6.56 -8.06
C PHE A 54 8.76 -8.01 -8.36
N GLY A 55 10.02 -8.36 -8.16
CA GLY A 55 10.61 -9.61 -8.65
C GLY A 55 10.34 -10.80 -7.72
N LEU A 56 10.57 -10.64 -6.42
CA LEU A 56 10.51 -11.76 -5.48
C LEU A 56 9.11 -12.39 -5.42
N PRO A 57 8.00 -11.65 -5.29
CA PRO A 57 6.67 -12.26 -5.26
C PRO A 57 6.36 -13.12 -6.49
N ALA A 58 6.66 -12.63 -7.70
CA ALA A 58 6.48 -13.38 -8.94
C ALA A 58 7.38 -14.61 -9.02
N LEU A 59 8.67 -14.45 -8.73
CA LEU A 59 9.63 -15.56 -8.73
C LEU A 59 9.23 -16.64 -7.72
N TRP A 60 8.83 -16.23 -6.51
CA TRP A 60 8.39 -17.14 -5.47
C TRP A 60 7.18 -17.95 -5.90
N TYR A 61 6.13 -17.27 -6.39
CA TYR A 61 4.92 -17.92 -6.83
C TYR A 61 5.15 -18.90 -7.99
N LEU A 62 5.92 -18.49 -9.01
CA LEU A 62 6.14 -19.30 -10.21
C LEU A 62 7.15 -20.44 -10.00
N LYS A 63 8.21 -20.23 -9.21
CA LYS A 63 9.34 -21.19 -9.10
C LYS A 63 9.33 -21.99 -7.81
N VAL A 64 8.92 -21.39 -6.69
CA VAL A 64 8.92 -22.08 -5.39
C VAL A 64 7.60 -22.82 -5.19
N GLU A 65 6.49 -22.23 -5.60
CA GLU A 65 5.15 -22.79 -5.39
C GLU A 65 4.56 -23.47 -6.62
N GLY A 66 5.21 -23.32 -7.78
CA GLY A 66 4.74 -23.92 -9.04
C GLY A 66 3.42 -23.33 -9.55
N GLY A 67 3.10 -22.09 -9.17
CA GLY A 67 1.92 -21.38 -9.66
C GLY A 67 2.00 -21.02 -11.14
N GLU A 68 0.86 -20.74 -11.74
CA GLU A 68 0.74 -20.36 -13.15
C GLU A 68 0.74 -18.84 -13.36
N ARG A 69 1.23 -18.39 -14.51
CA ARG A 69 1.20 -16.96 -14.85
C ARG A 69 -0.25 -16.45 -14.91
N SER A 70 -0.49 -15.31 -14.27
CA SER A 70 -1.79 -14.64 -14.27
C SER A 70 -1.61 -13.14 -14.34
N TYR A 71 -2.50 -12.50 -15.09
CA TYR A 71 -2.61 -11.03 -15.18
C TYR A 71 -3.67 -10.47 -14.22
N SER A 72 -4.17 -11.30 -13.28
CA SER A 72 -5.19 -10.89 -12.31
C SER A 72 -6.48 -10.35 -12.95
N MET A 73 -6.87 -10.89 -14.11
CA MET A 73 -8.05 -10.44 -14.86
C MET A 73 -9.32 -10.52 -13.98
N PRO A 74 -10.15 -9.47 -13.93
CA PRO A 74 -11.31 -9.37 -13.05
C PRO A 74 -12.51 -10.16 -13.61
N LYS A 75 -12.46 -11.48 -13.47
CA LYS A 75 -13.49 -12.40 -13.97
C LYS A 75 -14.79 -12.36 -13.16
N GLU A 76 -14.73 -11.86 -11.92
CA GLU A 76 -15.85 -11.86 -10.96
C GLU A 76 -16.54 -10.48 -10.86
N GLY A 77 -16.20 -9.54 -11.74
CA GLY A 77 -16.73 -8.17 -11.72
C GLY A 77 -16.14 -7.33 -10.58
N GLY A 78 -17.00 -6.61 -9.85
CA GLY A 78 -16.60 -5.82 -8.67
C GLY A 78 -16.19 -4.36 -8.93
N TRP A 79 -16.08 -3.94 -10.19
CA TRP A 79 -15.71 -2.56 -10.58
C TRP A 79 -16.60 -1.50 -9.93
N THR A 80 -17.93 -1.67 -9.99
CA THR A 80 -18.88 -0.71 -9.42
C THR A 80 -18.73 -0.61 -7.90
N ILE A 81 -18.58 -1.75 -7.21
CA ILE A 81 -18.43 -1.78 -5.75
C ILE A 81 -17.12 -1.10 -5.35
N SER A 82 -16.04 -1.39 -6.08
CA SER A 82 -14.75 -0.74 -5.85
C SER A 82 -14.82 0.77 -6.08
N ALA A 83 -15.42 1.22 -7.18
CA ALA A 83 -15.58 2.64 -7.48
C ALA A 83 -16.41 3.35 -6.41
N LEU A 84 -17.54 2.77 -5.97
CA LEU A 84 -18.38 3.35 -4.91
C LEU A 84 -17.65 3.44 -3.58
N LEU A 85 -16.88 2.41 -3.21
CA LEU A 85 -16.06 2.44 -1.99
C LEU A 85 -14.96 3.50 -2.09
N GLY A 86 -14.27 3.60 -3.23
CA GLY A 86 -13.27 4.63 -3.47
C GLY A 86 -13.84 6.04 -3.44
N ILE A 87 -15.00 6.28 -4.05
CA ILE A 87 -15.72 7.55 -3.95
C ILE A 87 -16.09 7.86 -2.51
N GLY A 88 -16.57 6.87 -1.74
CA GLY A 88 -16.80 7.01 -0.31
C GLY A 88 -15.54 7.43 0.45
N MET A 89 -14.40 6.82 0.14
CA MET A 89 -13.10 7.19 0.73
C MET A 89 -12.70 8.62 0.41
N ILE A 90 -12.91 9.09 -0.83
CA ILE A 90 -12.65 10.50 -1.21
C ILE A 90 -13.40 11.44 -0.27
N PHE A 91 -14.70 11.21 -0.05
CA PHE A 91 -15.49 12.05 0.85
C PHE A 91 -15.01 11.98 2.30
N VAL A 92 -14.71 10.78 2.80
CA VAL A 92 -14.23 10.60 4.18
C VAL A 92 -12.88 11.32 4.39
N ILE A 93 -11.94 11.17 3.44
CA ILE A 93 -10.63 11.82 3.47
C ILE A 93 -10.79 13.34 3.41
N ALA A 94 -11.62 13.85 2.49
CA ALA A 94 -11.86 15.28 2.33
C ALA A 94 -12.51 15.89 3.58
N ILE A 95 -13.50 15.22 4.18
CA ILE A 95 -14.13 15.66 5.42
C ILE A 95 -13.13 15.63 6.58
N ALA A 96 -12.34 14.56 6.72
CA ALA A 96 -11.32 14.48 7.76
C ALA A 96 -10.29 15.60 7.63
N TYR A 97 -9.81 15.89 6.41
CA TYR A 97 -8.91 17.01 6.15
C TYR A 97 -9.56 18.35 6.45
N PHE A 98 -10.81 18.57 6.05
CA PHE A 98 -11.51 19.83 6.35
C PHE A 98 -11.69 20.06 7.86
N LEU A 99 -11.95 19.01 8.63
CA LEU A 99 -12.21 19.13 10.06
C LEU A 99 -10.93 19.16 10.92
N LEU A 100 -9.88 18.46 10.50
CA LEU A 100 -8.70 18.19 11.32
C LEU A 100 -7.39 18.63 10.66
N GLY A 101 -7.39 19.02 9.38
CA GLY A 101 -6.19 19.34 8.60
C GLY A 101 -5.32 20.40 9.27
N ASP A 102 -5.90 21.53 9.66
CA ASP A 102 -5.18 22.62 10.34
C ASP A 102 -4.57 22.20 11.69
N LEU A 103 -5.12 21.16 12.33
CA LEU A 103 -4.64 20.65 13.60
C LEU A 103 -3.44 19.70 13.43
N VAL A 104 -3.41 18.92 12.34
CA VAL A 104 -2.51 17.76 12.21
C VAL A 104 -1.56 17.82 11.01
N LEU A 105 -1.74 18.79 10.12
CA LEU A 105 -0.89 19.02 8.95
C LEU A 105 -0.38 20.45 8.97
N ARG A 106 0.93 20.59 8.73
CA ARG A 106 1.59 21.89 8.54
C ARG A 106 2.22 21.91 7.16
N SER A 107 1.85 22.88 6.34
CA SER A 107 2.40 23.01 4.99
C SER A 107 3.92 23.18 5.02
N GLU A 108 4.43 23.92 6.00
CA GLU A 108 5.85 24.21 6.16
C GLU A 108 6.65 22.91 6.36
N ASP A 109 6.18 22.03 7.25
CA ASP A 109 6.80 20.73 7.50
C ASP A 109 6.85 19.88 6.21
N LEU A 110 5.75 19.86 5.45
CA LEU A 110 5.68 19.11 4.19
C LEU A 110 6.61 19.70 3.12
N HIS A 111 6.69 21.03 3.02
CA HIS A 111 7.62 21.72 2.12
C HIS A 111 9.07 21.38 2.45
N GLU A 112 9.47 21.46 3.73
CA GLU A 112 10.85 21.15 4.16
C GLU A 112 11.27 19.71 3.83
N ILE A 113 10.34 18.75 3.90
CA ILE A 113 10.63 17.35 3.57
C ILE A 113 10.72 17.13 2.07
N LEU A 114 9.89 17.82 1.28
CA LEU A 114 9.78 17.62 -0.17
C LEU A 114 10.81 18.43 -0.99
N GLU A 115 11.28 19.56 -0.46
CA GLU A 115 12.20 20.47 -1.14
C GLU A 115 13.52 19.79 -1.56
N PRO A 116 14.19 18.99 -0.70
CA PRO A 116 15.44 18.31 -1.08
C PRO A 116 15.29 17.32 -2.24
N PHE A 117 14.08 16.83 -2.48
CA PHE A 117 13.76 15.92 -3.58
C PHE A 117 13.23 16.68 -4.82
N GLY A 118 13.13 18.01 -4.75
CA GLY A 118 12.56 18.87 -5.79
C GLY A 118 11.06 18.69 -5.96
N LEU A 119 10.37 18.11 -4.98
CA LEU A 119 8.93 17.81 -5.04
C LEU A 119 8.05 19.00 -4.63
N THR A 120 8.65 20.16 -4.35
CA THR A 120 7.96 21.46 -4.24
C THR A 120 7.77 22.14 -5.60
N VAL A 121 8.41 21.63 -6.67
CA VAL A 121 8.26 22.15 -8.03
C VAL A 121 7.02 21.52 -8.68
N PRO A 122 6.02 22.31 -9.16
CA PRO A 122 4.71 21.79 -9.56
C PRO A 122 4.74 20.64 -10.57
N TRP A 123 5.53 20.76 -11.65
CA TRP A 123 5.58 19.70 -12.67
C TRP A 123 6.29 18.42 -12.17
N LYS A 124 7.27 18.54 -11.27
CA LYS A 124 7.95 17.39 -10.65
C LYS A 124 6.99 16.68 -9.69
N LEU A 125 6.26 17.45 -8.88
CA LEU A 125 5.23 16.94 -8.00
C LEU A 125 4.13 16.23 -8.79
N ALA A 126 3.64 16.82 -9.88
CA ALA A 126 2.62 16.20 -10.74
C ALA A 126 3.08 14.83 -11.29
N ILE A 127 4.33 14.72 -11.77
CA ILE A 127 4.89 13.43 -12.20
C ILE A 127 4.96 12.44 -11.03
N GLY A 128 5.39 12.89 -9.85
CA GLY A 128 5.40 12.07 -8.64
C GLY A 128 4.01 11.53 -8.30
N ILE A 129 3.00 12.41 -8.26
CA ILE A 129 1.60 12.07 -8.00
C ILE A 129 1.08 11.02 -8.98
N LEU A 130 1.33 11.20 -10.28
CA LEU A 130 0.94 10.22 -11.29
C LEU A 130 1.66 8.88 -11.06
N PHE A 131 2.95 8.90 -10.71
CA PHE A 131 3.68 7.68 -10.36
C PHE A 131 3.06 6.99 -9.14
N TRP A 132 2.74 7.73 -8.08
CA TRP A 132 2.16 7.13 -6.87
C TRP A 132 0.79 6.51 -7.13
N ILE A 133 -0.10 7.24 -7.82
CA ILE A 133 -1.48 6.80 -8.10
C ILE A 133 -1.52 5.63 -9.08
N PHE A 134 -0.68 5.60 -10.12
CA PHE A 134 -0.82 4.63 -11.23
C PHE A 134 0.22 3.51 -11.22
N ILE A 135 1.38 3.70 -10.57
CA ILE A 135 2.46 2.72 -10.58
C ILE A 135 2.70 2.18 -9.16
N ASN A 136 2.87 3.07 -8.18
CA ASN A 136 3.16 2.65 -6.82
C ASN A 136 1.97 1.91 -6.18
N SER A 137 0.75 2.45 -6.29
CA SER A 137 -0.45 1.80 -5.76
C SER A 137 -0.70 0.43 -6.40
N VAL A 138 -0.43 0.26 -7.70
CA VAL A 138 -0.50 -1.06 -8.37
C VAL A 138 0.52 -2.03 -7.77
N LEU A 139 1.76 -1.58 -7.54
CA LEU A 139 2.78 -2.37 -6.85
C LEU A 139 2.33 -2.73 -5.43
N GLU A 140 1.69 -1.82 -4.71
CA GLU A 140 1.17 -2.08 -3.38
C GLU A 140 0.05 -3.11 -3.41
N GLU A 141 -0.89 -3.03 -4.35
CA GLU A 141 -1.93 -4.04 -4.50
C GLU A 141 -1.35 -5.41 -4.89
N TYR A 142 -0.32 -5.42 -5.73
CA TYR A 142 0.44 -6.61 -6.07
C TYR A 142 1.12 -7.25 -4.84
N VAL A 143 1.78 -6.45 -4.00
CA VAL A 143 2.49 -6.94 -2.81
C VAL A 143 1.52 -7.31 -1.70
N PHE A 144 0.67 -6.38 -1.27
CA PHE A 144 -0.13 -6.55 -0.06
C PHE A 144 -1.39 -7.38 -0.32
N ARG A 145 -2.09 -7.17 -1.45
CA ARG A 145 -3.29 -7.97 -1.75
C ARG A 145 -2.93 -9.28 -2.37
N TRP A 146 -2.28 -9.27 -3.54
CA TRP A 146 -2.00 -10.52 -4.21
C TRP A 146 -1.04 -11.40 -3.42
N PHE A 147 0.16 -10.92 -3.08
CA PHE A 147 1.13 -11.81 -2.45
C PHE A 147 0.85 -12.05 -0.95
N ILE A 148 0.91 -11.01 -0.11
CA ILE A 148 0.84 -11.12 1.35
C ILE A 148 -0.52 -11.70 1.81
N THR A 149 -1.64 -11.16 1.32
CA THR A 149 -2.97 -11.67 1.73
C THR A 149 -3.14 -13.14 1.33
N SER A 150 -2.71 -13.53 0.12
CA SER A 150 -2.79 -14.94 -0.29
C SER A 150 -1.88 -15.86 0.54
N LYS A 151 -0.68 -15.42 0.96
CA LYS A 151 0.16 -16.19 1.90
C LYS A 151 -0.54 -16.38 3.24
N LEU A 152 -1.16 -15.32 3.76
CA LEU A 152 -1.90 -15.39 5.01
C LEU A 152 -3.11 -16.34 4.89
N GLU A 153 -3.82 -16.35 3.76
CA GLU A 153 -4.88 -17.33 3.47
C GLU A 153 -4.33 -18.77 3.49
N GLN A 154 -3.17 -19.02 2.90
CA GLN A 154 -2.53 -20.35 2.91
C GLN A 154 -2.12 -20.80 4.32
N ILE A 155 -1.60 -19.88 5.14
CA ILE A 155 -1.10 -20.19 6.49
C ILE A 155 -2.25 -20.42 7.47
N LEU A 156 -3.24 -19.53 7.47
CA LEU A 156 -4.25 -19.41 8.52
C LEU A 156 -5.62 -19.98 8.11
N GLY A 157 -5.90 -20.02 6.80
CA GLY A 157 -7.24 -20.26 6.27
C GLY A 157 -8.23 -19.14 6.60
N GLY A 158 -9.43 -19.26 6.04
CA GLY A 158 -10.52 -18.30 6.24
C GLY A 158 -10.30 -16.95 5.56
N LYS A 159 -11.29 -16.06 5.68
CA LYS A 159 -11.31 -14.77 4.98
C LYS A 159 -10.78 -13.62 5.83
N TRP A 160 -11.31 -13.46 7.05
CA TRP A 160 -11.09 -12.24 7.84
C TRP A 160 -9.71 -12.14 8.50
N ARG A 161 -9.12 -13.26 8.96
CA ARG A 161 -7.78 -13.23 9.58
C ARG A 161 -6.71 -12.76 8.58
N PRO A 162 -6.64 -13.30 7.35
CA PRO A 162 -5.72 -12.78 6.32
C PRO A 162 -5.94 -11.31 5.98
N ILE A 163 -7.20 -10.88 5.84
CA ILE A 163 -7.56 -9.48 5.57
C ILE A 163 -7.01 -8.55 6.66
N LEU A 164 -7.30 -8.85 7.93
CA LEU A 164 -6.92 -7.99 9.05
C LEU A 164 -5.40 -7.94 9.25
N LEU A 165 -4.71 -9.08 9.10
CA LEU A 165 -3.25 -9.12 9.22
C LEU A 165 -2.54 -8.44 8.06
N SER A 166 -3.03 -8.63 6.83
CA SER A 166 -2.50 -7.92 5.65
C SER A 166 -2.66 -6.41 5.78
N ALA A 167 -3.85 -5.95 6.22
CA ALA A 167 -4.09 -4.55 6.52
C ALA A 167 -3.18 -4.03 7.65
N GLY A 168 -2.95 -4.84 8.69
CA GLY A 168 -2.03 -4.51 9.78
C GLY A 168 -0.58 -4.34 9.30
N ILE A 169 -0.07 -5.24 8.47
CA ILE A 169 1.29 -5.14 7.89
C ILE A 169 1.42 -3.90 7.00
N PHE A 170 0.42 -3.66 6.15
CA PHE A 170 0.34 -2.46 5.30
C PHE A 170 0.36 -1.18 6.15
N THR A 171 -0.46 -1.13 7.20
CA THR A 171 -0.58 0.02 8.10
C THR A 171 0.69 0.24 8.91
N LEU A 172 1.33 -0.83 9.41
CA LEU A 172 2.58 -0.71 10.16
C LEU A 172 3.66 -0.03 9.31
N HIS A 173 3.80 -0.46 8.05
CA HIS A 173 4.71 0.19 7.12
C HIS A 173 4.40 1.67 6.93
N HIS A 174 3.14 2.01 6.66
CA HIS A 174 2.69 3.39 6.45
C HIS A 174 2.83 4.25 7.71
N THR A 175 2.58 3.71 8.90
CA THR A 175 2.74 4.41 10.17
C THR A 175 4.19 4.85 10.36
N ILE A 176 5.14 3.98 10.00
CA ILE A 176 6.57 4.30 10.04
C ILE A 176 6.90 5.38 9.00
N ALA A 177 6.37 5.29 7.79
CA ALA A 177 6.58 6.31 6.76
C ALA A 177 6.00 7.67 7.19
N LEU A 178 4.74 7.71 7.60
CA LEU A 178 4.00 8.90 8.01
C LEU A 178 4.61 9.58 9.25
N ALA A 179 5.27 8.83 10.14
CA ALA A 179 5.97 9.41 11.28
C ALA A 179 7.05 10.44 10.89
N PHE A 180 7.52 10.41 9.64
CA PHE A 180 8.46 11.39 9.11
C PHE A 180 7.80 12.62 8.49
N PHE A 181 6.48 12.58 8.22
CA PHE A 181 5.76 13.64 7.50
C PHE A 181 4.74 14.40 8.35
N ILE A 182 4.17 13.77 9.37
CA ILE A 182 3.07 14.33 10.15
C ILE A 182 3.27 14.09 11.64
N ASP A 183 2.66 14.93 12.47
CA ASP A 183 2.77 14.85 13.93
C ASP A 183 2.19 13.52 14.48
N PRO A 184 2.48 13.13 15.72
CA PRO A 184 2.02 11.86 16.28
C PRO A 184 0.49 11.66 16.27
N LEU A 185 -0.30 12.71 16.50
CA LEU A 185 -1.76 12.63 16.45
C LEU A 185 -2.23 12.45 15.01
N GLY A 186 -1.70 13.27 14.08
CA GLY A 186 -1.94 13.11 12.65
C GLY A 186 -1.59 11.71 12.16
N ASN A 187 -0.45 11.17 12.56
CA ASN A 187 -0.01 9.82 12.21
C ASN A 187 -0.98 8.77 12.75
N ALA A 188 -1.42 8.86 14.00
CA ALA A 188 -2.38 7.91 14.56
C ALA A 188 -3.72 7.90 13.78
N LEU A 189 -4.23 9.09 13.44
CA LEU A 189 -5.47 9.24 12.66
C LEU A 189 -5.33 8.76 11.22
N ALA A 190 -4.24 9.14 10.55
CA ALA A 190 -3.93 8.69 9.20
C ALA A 190 -3.74 7.18 9.15
N SER A 191 -3.02 6.59 10.12
CA SER A 191 -2.84 5.13 10.23
C SER A 191 -4.14 4.38 10.47
N LEU A 192 -5.09 4.95 11.24
CA LEU A 192 -6.43 4.38 11.35
C LEU A 192 -7.15 4.36 9.99
N GLY A 193 -7.06 5.46 9.23
CA GLY A 193 -7.58 5.55 7.86
C GLY A 193 -6.93 4.51 6.93
N VAL A 194 -5.59 4.41 6.96
CA VAL A 194 -4.81 3.43 6.19
C VAL A 194 -5.20 1.99 6.56
N PHE A 195 -5.44 1.70 7.84
CA PHE A 195 -5.89 0.38 8.27
C PHE A 195 -7.27 0.04 7.71
N ILE A 196 -8.23 0.97 7.81
CA ILE A 196 -9.58 0.79 7.28
C ILE A 196 -9.52 0.60 5.74
N GLY A 197 -8.75 1.43 5.04
CA GLY A 197 -8.49 1.30 3.61
C GLY A 197 -7.89 -0.07 3.27
N GLY A 198 -6.83 -0.48 3.98
CA GLY A 198 -6.16 -1.77 3.80
C GLY A 198 -7.08 -2.98 4.06
N VAL A 199 -8.03 -2.87 5.00
CA VAL A 199 -9.08 -3.87 5.22
C VAL A 199 -10.03 -3.93 4.04
N ILE A 200 -10.48 -2.77 3.53
CA ILE A 200 -11.38 -2.69 2.38
C ILE A 200 -10.71 -3.25 1.12
N PHE A 201 -9.48 -2.83 0.81
CA PHE A 201 -8.74 -3.31 -0.37
C PHE A 201 -8.53 -4.83 -0.30
N SER A 202 -8.12 -5.35 0.87
CA SER A 202 -7.97 -6.79 1.09
C SER A 202 -9.30 -7.53 0.95
N TRP A 203 -10.40 -6.95 1.44
CA TRP A 203 -11.73 -7.53 1.27
C TRP A 203 -12.15 -7.58 -0.19
N ILE A 204 -11.98 -6.48 -0.95
CA ILE A 204 -12.27 -6.43 -2.40
C ILE A 204 -11.45 -7.51 -3.11
N TYR A 205 -10.14 -7.60 -2.85
CA TYR A 205 -9.29 -8.62 -3.47
C TYR A 205 -9.76 -10.05 -3.14
N VAL A 206 -10.09 -10.35 -1.89
CA VAL A 206 -10.59 -11.69 -1.50
C VAL A 206 -11.96 -11.98 -2.11
N GLN A 207 -12.78 -10.96 -2.40
CA GLN A 207 -14.10 -11.12 -3.04
C GLN A 207 -14.08 -11.30 -4.56
N TYR A 208 -13.15 -10.64 -5.25
CA TYR A 208 -13.15 -10.59 -6.72
C TYR A 208 -11.90 -11.19 -7.36
N ARG A 209 -10.93 -11.60 -6.52
CA ARG A 209 -9.65 -12.23 -6.90
C ARG A 209 -8.88 -11.46 -7.97
N SER A 210 -8.97 -10.14 -7.93
CA SER A 210 -8.31 -9.23 -8.85
C SER A 210 -7.71 -8.03 -8.13
N ILE A 211 -6.41 -7.79 -8.36
CA ILE A 211 -5.75 -6.57 -7.88
C ILE A 211 -6.26 -5.33 -8.59
N TRP A 212 -6.73 -5.45 -9.83
CA TRP A 212 -7.25 -4.30 -10.60
C TRP A 212 -8.55 -3.76 -10.00
N VAL A 213 -9.39 -4.65 -9.49
CA VAL A 213 -10.63 -4.25 -8.82
C VAL A 213 -10.29 -3.56 -7.51
N ALA A 214 -9.37 -4.09 -6.70
CA ALA A 214 -8.94 -3.43 -5.46
C ALA A 214 -8.22 -2.08 -5.73
N TRP A 215 -7.40 -2.05 -6.78
CA TRP A 215 -6.66 -0.87 -7.22
C TRP A 215 -7.56 0.33 -7.55
N VAL A 216 -8.76 0.13 -8.11
CA VAL A 216 -9.66 1.26 -8.38
C VAL A 216 -10.04 2.03 -7.11
N ALA A 217 -10.40 1.32 -6.04
CA ALA A 217 -10.70 1.97 -4.76
C ALA A 217 -9.44 2.64 -4.17
N HIS A 218 -8.29 1.98 -4.28
CA HIS A 218 -7.01 2.52 -3.82
C HIS A 218 -6.64 3.80 -4.57
N ALA A 219 -6.63 3.78 -5.91
CA ALA A 219 -6.31 4.93 -6.74
C ALA A 219 -7.24 6.12 -6.48
N LEU A 220 -8.53 5.89 -6.21
CA LEU A 220 -9.47 6.95 -5.83
C LEU A 220 -9.14 7.55 -4.45
N ALA A 221 -8.73 6.73 -3.47
CA ALA A 221 -8.25 7.23 -2.19
C ALA A 221 -6.96 8.05 -2.37
N ASP A 222 -6.02 7.58 -3.18
CA ASP A 222 -4.78 8.31 -3.49
C ASP A 222 -5.05 9.64 -4.18
N VAL A 223 -6.03 9.72 -5.09
CA VAL A 223 -6.44 10.98 -5.73
C VAL A 223 -6.84 12.01 -4.66
N ALA A 224 -7.59 11.62 -3.62
CA ALA A 224 -7.96 12.55 -2.55
C ALA A 224 -6.73 12.98 -1.73
N ILE A 225 -5.87 12.05 -1.34
CA ILE A 225 -4.65 12.34 -0.57
C ILE A 225 -3.71 13.26 -1.34
N PHE A 226 -3.46 12.97 -2.63
CA PHE A 226 -2.56 13.77 -3.45
C PHE A 226 -3.17 15.10 -3.91
N ALA A 227 -4.50 15.22 -3.99
CA ALA A 227 -5.15 16.53 -4.16
C ALA A 227 -4.88 17.44 -2.95
N ILE A 228 -4.93 16.89 -1.72
CA ILE A 228 -4.56 17.63 -0.51
C ILE A 228 -3.08 18.02 -0.54
N ALA A 229 -2.18 17.07 -0.88
CA ALA A 229 -0.76 17.37 -1.01
C ALA A 229 -0.48 18.48 -2.05
N TRP A 230 -1.18 18.44 -3.20
CA TRP A 230 -1.09 19.50 -4.20
C TRP A 230 -1.55 20.84 -3.66
N GLN A 231 -2.69 20.90 -2.98
CA GLN A 231 -3.20 22.13 -2.36
C GLN A 231 -2.19 22.72 -1.37
N LEU A 232 -1.59 21.89 -0.51
CA LEU A 232 -0.64 22.33 0.52
C LEU A 232 0.70 22.82 -0.06
N ILE A 233 1.13 22.26 -1.20
CA ILE A 233 2.44 22.56 -1.80
C ILE A 233 2.37 23.63 -2.89
N VAL A 234 1.38 23.52 -3.78
CA VAL A 234 1.24 24.37 -4.98
C VAL A 234 0.09 25.34 -4.86
N GLY A 235 -1.04 24.90 -4.26
CA GLY A 235 -2.30 25.65 -4.26
C GLY A 235 -3.15 25.40 -5.52
N PHE A 236 -4.36 25.96 -5.51
CA PHE A 236 -5.30 25.95 -6.64
C PHE A 236 -5.30 27.29 -7.38
#